data_AF-A0A0K2JCZ7-F1
#
_entry.id   AF-A0A0K2JCZ7-F1
#
_cell.length_a   1.000
_cell.length_b   1.000
_cell.length_c   1.000
_cell.angle_alpha   90.00
_cell.angle_beta   90.00
_cell.angle_gamma   90.00
#
_symmetry.space_group_name_H-M   'P 1'
#
loop_
_entity.id
_entity.type
_entity.pdbx_description
1 polymer ?
#
loop_
_entity_poly.entity_id
_entity_poly.type
_entity_poly.pdbx_seq_one_letter_code
_entity_poly.pdbx_strand_id
1 'polypeptide(L)'
;MRKFKKNRTNNLNYKDIEKAATDVPNKKEMKEIVFILIISWIFPFIGTFIMHFARKKLLERPKEILCKIVNMSFTIILIEFILTNSLQLLAYSGAPALVIYILMGVIMSIFIFGLVSHILGTIKWAKGEDFSYKFSVNFFKSYE
;
A
#
# COMPACT_ATOMS: atom_id res chain seq x y z
N MET A 1 13.88 -49.80 -7.54
CA MET A 1 13.33 -49.15 -8.75
C MET A 1 11.91 -48.67 -8.46
N ARG A 2 11.69 -47.36 -8.30
CA ARG A 2 10.36 -46.74 -8.06
C ARG A 2 9.81 -46.17 -9.37
N LYS A 3 8.60 -46.58 -9.74
CA LYS A 3 7.85 -46.10 -10.92
C LYS A 3 7.42 -44.64 -10.71
N PHE A 4 7.85 -43.72 -11.58
CA PHE A 4 7.33 -42.36 -11.62
C PHE A 4 5.94 -42.35 -12.28
N LYS A 5 4.95 -41.89 -11.52
CA LYS A 5 3.55 -41.76 -11.94
C LYS A 5 3.38 -40.41 -12.64
N LYS A 6 3.21 -40.44 -13.96
CA LYS A 6 2.77 -39.32 -14.79
C LYS A 6 1.29 -39.05 -14.51
N ASN A 7 0.94 -37.85 -14.06
CA ASN A 7 -0.28 -37.09 -14.42
C ASN A 7 -0.58 -35.98 -13.40
N ARG A 8 -0.59 -34.72 -13.86
CA ARG A 8 -1.83 -33.95 -13.94
C ARG A 8 -1.66 -32.79 -14.90
N THR A 9 -2.35 -32.91 -16.01
CA THR A 9 -2.79 -31.87 -16.92
C THR A 9 -3.36 -30.68 -16.13
N ASN A 10 -2.79 -29.50 -16.34
CA ASN A 10 -3.36 -28.22 -15.91
C ASN A 10 -4.61 -27.96 -16.75
N ASN A 11 -5.76 -28.45 -16.27
CA ASN A 11 -7.05 -27.89 -16.63
C ASN A 11 -7.15 -26.52 -15.95
N LEU A 12 -6.56 -25.51 -16.59
CA LEU A 12 -6.91 -24.12 -16.34
C LEU A 12 -8.37 -23.98 -16.74
N ASN A 13 -9.22 -23.92 -15.71
CA ASN A 13 -10.66 -23.89 -15.83
C ASN A 13 -11.02 -22.61 -16.59
N TYR A 14 -11.65 -22.73 -17.76
CA TYR A 14 -12.09 -21.61 -18.60
C TYR A 14 -12.97 -20.61 -17.82
N LYS A 15 -13.64 -21.08 -16.75
CA LYS A 15 -14.40 -20.27 -15.80
C LYS A 15 -13.56 -19.31 -14.96
N ASP A 16 -12.29 -19.63 -14.69
CA ASP A 16 -11.39 -18.74 -13.95
C ASP A 16 -10.87 -17.59 -14.85
N ILE A 17 -10.78 -17.84 -16.16
CA ILE A 17 -10.41 -16.85 -17.17
C ILE A 17 -11.57 -15.90 -17.45
N GLU A 18 -12.81 -16.41 -17.48
CA GLU A 18 -14.02 -15.60 -17.66
C GLU A 18 -14.28 -14.67 -16.45
N LYS A 19 -13.89 -15.10 -15.24
CA LYS A 19 -13.93 -14.27 -14.02
C LYS A 19 -12.89 -13.14 -14.03
N ALA A 20 -11.76 -13.33 -14.71
CA ALA A 20 -10.74 -12.30 -14.92
C ALA A 20 -11.08 -11.32 -16.06
N ALA A 21 -11.98 -11.69 -16.97
CA ALA A 21 -12.36 -10.88 -18.13
C ALA A 21 -13.49 -9.87 -17.87
N THR A 22 -14.10 -9.88 -16.68
CA THR A 22 -15.12 -8.91 -16.23
C THR A 22 -14.59 -8.06 -15.07
N ASP A 23 -13.34 -7.59 -15.18
CA ASP A 23 -12.62 -6.88 -14.11
C ASP A 23 -13.03 -5.39 -13.97
N VAL A 24 -14.28 -5.07 -14.33
CA VAL A 24 -14.87 -3.76 -14.03
C VAL A 24 -15.42 -3.86 -12.60
N PRO A 25 -14.87 -3.10 -11.62
CA PRO A 25 -15.34 -3.17 -10.25
C PRO A 25 -16.84 -2.88 -10.19
N ASN A 26 -17.59 -3.72 -9.48
CA ASN A 26 -19.03 -3.53 -9.31
C ASN A 26 -19.28 -2.14 -8.67
N LYS A 27 -20.39 -1.48 -8.98
CA LYS A 27 -20.76 -0.15 -8.45
C LYS A 27 -20.63 -0.07 -6.92
N LYS A 28 -20.92 -1.17 -6.21
CA LYS A 28 -20.76 -1.26 -4.75
C LYS A 28 -19.28 -1.29 -4.32
N GLU A 29 -18.45 -2.09 -4.97
CA GLU A 29 -16.99 -2.15 -4.73
C GLU A 29 -16.36 -0.79 -4.99
N MET A 30 -16.72 -0.16 -6.10
CA MET A 30 -16.16 1.13 -6.47
C MET A 30 -16.50 2.23 -5.46
N LYS A 31 -17.70 2.19 -4.88
CA LYS A 31 -18.10 3.10 -3.79
C LYS A 31 -17.26 2.88 -2.53
N GLU A 32 -16.98 1.63 -2.17
CA GLU A 32 -16.11 1.29 -1.03
C GLU A 32 -14.67 1.72 -1.27
N ILE A 33 -14.14 1.52 -2.49
CA ILE A 33 -12.80 1.97 -2.89
C ILE A 33 -12.70 3.49 -2.77
N VAL A 34 -13.63 4.25 -3.36
CA VAL A 34 -13.62 5.72 -3.27
C VAL A 34 -13.70 6.20 -1.82
N PHE A 35 -14.50 5.54 -0.98
CA PHE A 35 -14.57 5.87 0.44
C PHE A 35 -13.24 5.64 1.17
N ILE A 36 -12.56 4.52 0.91
CA ILE A 36 -11.21 4.24 1.41
C ILE A 36 -10.23 5.34 0.97
N LEU A 37 -10.27 5.72 -0.31
CA LEU A 37 -9.38 6.74 -0.85
C LEU A 37 -9.61 8.10 -0.16
N ILE A 38 -10.86 8.53 0.01
CA ILE A 38 -11.18 9.79 0.71
C ILE A 38 -10.67 9.76 2.16
N ILE A 39 -10.92 8.67 2.88
CA ILE A 39 -10.41 8.50 4.25
C ILE A 39 -8.88 8.55 4.27
N SER A 40 -8.24 7.95 3.27
CA SER A 40 -6.79 7.98 3.12
C SER A 40 -6.22 9.36 2.81
N TRP A 41 -7.03 10.33 2.39
CA TRP A 41 -6.59 11.71 2.20
C TRP A 41 -6.84 12.57 3.44
N ILE A 42 -7.98 12.38 4.12
CA ILE A 42 -8.35 13.16 5.31
C ILE A 42 -7.54 12.70 6.53
N PHE A 43 -7.41 11.38 6.71
CA PHE A 43 -6.70 10.75 7.82
C PHE A 43 -5.79 9.63 7.28
N PRO A 44 -4.70 9.97 6.58
CA PRO A 44 -3.90 9.04 5.79
C PRO A 44 -3.41 7.83 6.56
N PHE A 45 -2.99 8.02 7.81
CA PHE A 45 -2.57 6.93 8.69
C PHE A 45 -3.68 6.47 9.63
N ILE A 46 -4.19 7.36 10.48
CA ILE A 46 -5.14 6.99 11.54
C ILE A 46 -6.46 6.47 10.96
N GLY A 47 -6.99 7.11 9.92
CA GLY A 47 -8.26 6.74 9.31
C GLY A 47 -8.18 5.40 8.59
N THR A 48 -7.12 5.19 7.81
CA THR A 48 -6.90 3.94 7.08
C THR A 48 -6.59 2.79 8.04
N PHE A 49 -5.85 3.04 9.13
CA PHE A 49 -5.57 2.07 10.18
C PHE A 49 -6.85 1.67 10.93
N ILE A 50 -7.67 2.62 11.38
CA ILE A 50 -8.97 2.34 12.02
C ILE A 50 -9.87 1.55 11.06
N MET A 51 -9.93 1.95 9.79
CA MET A 51 -10.71 1.27 8.77
C MET A 51 -10.21 -0.16 8.52
N HIS A 52 -8.90 -0.40 8.60
CA HIS A 52 -8.32 -1.73 8.49
C HIS A 52 -8.78 -2.65 9.64
N PHE A 53 -8.96 -2.14 10.85
CA PHE A 53 -9.55 -2.92 11.96
C PHE A 53 -11.08 -3.07 11.82
N ALA A 54 -11.76 -2.08 11.26
CA ALA A 54 -13.20 -2.12 10.98
C ALA A 54 -13.57 -2.88 9.69
N ARG A 55 -12.59 -3.49 9.00
CA ARG A 55 -12.72 -4.04 7.63
C ARG A 55 -13.69 -5.22 7.46
N LYS A 56 -14.26 -5.75 8.55
CA LYS A 56 -15.13 -6.96 8.53
C LYS A 56 -16.29 -6.87 7.54
N LYS A 57 -16.76 -5.66 7.21
CA LYS A 57 -17.89 -5.43 6.29
C LYS A 57 -17.49 -5.10 4.84
N LEU A 58 -16.21 -4.94 4.54
CA LEU A 58 -15.73 -4.58 3.20
C LEU A 58 -15.66 -5.80 2.27
N LEU A 59 -15.75 -5.55 0.96
CA LEU A 59 -15.49 -6.56 -0.07
C LEU A 59 -13.98 -6.84 -0.19
N GLU A 60 -13.59 -7.98 -0.78
CA GLU A 60 -12.19 -8.44 -0.83
C GLU A 60 -11.26 -7.42 -1.51
N ARG A 61 -11.61 -6.94 -2.70
CA ARG A 61 -10.80 -5.97 -3.46
C ARG A 61 -10.61 -4.63 -2.71
N PRO A 62 -11.65 -3.99 -2.13
CA PRO A 62 -11.47 -2.85 -1.23
C PRO A 62 -10.56 -3.14 -0.03
N LYS A 63 -10.65 -4.33 0.60
CA LYS A 63 -9.75 -4.70 1.72
C LYS A 63 -8.30 -4.75 1.27
N GLU A 64 -8.02 -5.29 0.09
CA GLU A 64 -6.66 -5.35 -0.46
C GLU A 64 -6.10 -3.96 -0.73
N ILE A 65 -6.88 -3.09 -1.37
CA ILE A 65 -6.49 -1.69 -1.63
C ILE A 65 -6.21 -0.96 -0.31
N LEU A 66 -7.09 -1.12 0.67
CA LEU A 66 -6.90 -0.58 2.01
C LEU A 66 -5.58 -1.07 2.64
N CYS A 67 -5.28 -2.38 2.57
CA CYS A 67 -4.02 -2.92 3.10
C CYS A 67 -2.80 -2.35 2.36
N LYS A 68 -2.85 -2.24 1.03
CA LYS A 68 -1.77 -1.63 0.23
C LYS A 68 -1.51 -0.18 0.66
N ILE A 69 -2.56 0.62 0.85
CA ILE A 69 -2.48 2.01 1.32
C ILE A 69 -1.88 2.09 2.73
N VAL A 70 -2.39 1.29 3.66
CA VAL A 70 -1.91 1.27 5.06
C VAL A 70 -0.45 0.85 5.11
N ASN A 71 -0.05 -0.20 4.39
CA ASN A 71 1.33 -0.68 4.33
C ASN A 71 2.29 0.38 3.82
N MET A 72 1.93 1.05 2.72
CA MET A 72 2.75 2.11 2.14
C MET A 72 2.87 3.31 3.08
N SER A 73 1.76 3.78 3.63
CA SER A 73 1.74 4.91 4.57
C SER A 73 2.56 4.61 5.82
N PHE A 74 2.39 3.41 6.40
CA PHE A 74 3.14 2.97 7.56
C PHE A 74 4.64 2.83 7.27
N THR A 75 5.02 2.31 6.08
CA THR A 75 6.42 2.20 5.68
C THR A 75 7.09 3.58 5.60
N ILE A 76 6.43 4.57 4.99
CA ILE A 76 6.96 5.94 4.87
C ILE A 76 7.12 6.57 6.25
N ILE A 77 6.07 6.50 7.08
CA ILE A 77 6.09 7.05 8.43
C ILE A 77 7.20 6.43 9.27
N LEU A 78 7.39 5.10 9.16
CA LEU A 78 8.46 4.41 9.89
C LEU A 78 9.85 4.90 9.46
N ILE A 79 10.07 5.05 8.15
CA ILE A 79 11.35 5.55 7.61
C ILE A 79 11.58 7.00 8.06
N GLU A 80 10.57 7.87 7.91
CA GLU A 80 10.67 9.27 8.32
C GLU A 80 10.88 9.42 9.82
N PHE A 81 10.23 8.59 10.64
CA PHE A 81 10.43 8.57 12.08
C PHE A 81 11.88 8.23 12.43
N ILE A 82 12.44 7.17 11.83
CA ILE A 82 13.83 6.76 12.07
C ILE A 82 14.80 7.87 11.65
N LEU A 83 14.60 8.46 10.45
CA LEU A 83 15.47 9.51 9.93
C LEU A 83 15.36 10.81 10.73
N THR A 84 14.17 11.19 11.18
CA THR A 84 13.96 12.41 11.98
C THR A 84 14.56 12.28 13.37
N ASN A 85 14.44 11.12 14.01
CA ASN A 85 15.13 10.85 15.27
C ASN A 85 16.66 10.88 15.08
N SER A 86 17.16 10.33 13.98
CA SER A 86 18.59 10.38 13.64
C SER A 86 19.07 11.82 13.43
N LEU A 87 18.27 12.64 12.73
CA LEU A 87 18.53 14.07 12.52
C LEU A 87 18.58 14.83 13.85
N GLN A 88 17.63 14.56 14.75
CA GLN A 88 17.60 15.16 16.07
C GLN A 88 18.85 14.80 16.89
N LEU A 89 19.28 13.53 16.86
CA LEU A 89 20.50 13.09 17.53
C LEU A 89 21.75 13.79 16.96
N LEU A 90 21.87 13.89 15.64
CA LEU A 90 22.96 14.59 14.95
C LEU A 90 23.00 16.09 15.29
N ALA A 91 21.84 16.72 15.40
CA ALA A 91 21.73 18.12 15.80
C ALA A 91 22.21 18.33 17.24
N TYR A 92 21.85 17.43 18.17
CA TYR A 92 22.32 17.51 19.56
C TYR A 92 23.80 17.19 19.73
N SER A 93 24.38 16.33 18.89
CA SER A 93 25.81 16.01 18.94
C SER A 93 26.71 17.09 18.36
N GLY A 94 26.15 18.19 17.83
CA GLY A 94 26.91 19.29 17.22
C GLY A 94 27.51 18.93 15.86
N ALA A 95 26.85 18.05 15.09
CA ALA A 95 27.32 17.69 13.75
C ALA A 95 27.36 18.92 12.80
N PRO A 96 28.22 18.90 11.75
CA PRO A 96 28.30 20.00 10.80
C PRO A 96 26.95 20.30 10.14
N ALA A 97 26.60 21.58 10.01
CA ALA A 97 25.32 22.02 9.44
C ALA A 97 25.05 21.44 8.03
N LEU A 98 26.11 21.26 7.22
CA LEU A 98 26.00 20.65 5.89
C LEU A 98 25.44 19.22 5.94
N VAL A 99 25.84 18.42 6.93
CA VAL A 99 25.34 17.04 7.11
C VAL A 99 23.86 17.06 7.50
N ILE A 100 23.49 17.97 8.40
CA ILE A 100 22.09 18.18 8.83
C ILE A 100 21.21 18.54 7.62
N TYR A 101 21.64 19.50 6.79
CA TYR A 101 20.87 19.91 5.61
C TYR A 101 20.75 18.81 4.55
N ILE A 102 21.79 18.02 4.33
CA ILE A 102 21.72 16.87 3.42
C ILE A 102 20.67 15.87 3.92
N LEU A 103 20.70 15.53 5.22
CA LEU A 103 19.74 14.59 5.80
C LEU A 103 18.32 15.13 5.77
N MET A 104 18.11 16.42 6.05
CA MET A 104 16.81 17.08 5.88
C MET A 104 16.33 16.99 4.43
N GLY A 105 17.21 17.20 3.45
CA GLY A 105 16.89 17.05 2.03
C GLY A 105 16.45 15.64 1.66
N VAL A 106 17.10 14.61 2.22
CA VAL A 106 16.71 13.20 2.04
C VAL A 106 15.32 12.94 2.63
N ILE A 107 15.05 13.40 3.86
CA ILE A 107 13.74 13.26 4.51
C ILE A 107 12.64 13.89 3.65
N MET A 108 12.86 15.13 3.18
CA MET A 108 11.91 15.84 2.32
C MET A 108 11.68 15.11 0.98
N SER A 109 12.73 14.52 0.40
CA SER A 109 12.61 13.77 -0.85
C SER A 109 11.78 12.51 -0.69
N ILE A 110 11.94 11.79 0.43
CA ILE A 110 11.14 10.60 0.77
C ILE A 110 9.67 10.98 0.96
N PHE A 111 9.42 12.08 1.68
CA PHE A 111 8.06 12.60 1.87
C PHE A 111 7.38 12.90 0.53
N ILE A 112 8.04 13.66 -0.34
CA ILE A 112 7.53 14.01 -1.67
C ILE A 112 7.27 12.75 -2.50
N PHE A 113 8.22 11.81 -2.51
CA PHE A 113 8.08 10.55 -3.24
C PHE A 113 6.89 9.72 -2.73
N GLY A 114 6.67 9.68 -1.42
CA GLY A 114 5.52 9.07 -0.79
C GLY A 114 4.21 9.70 -1.24
N LEU A 115 4.14 11.03 -1.23
CA LEU A 115 2.96 11.80 -1.63
C LEU A 115 2.61 11.56 -3.11
N VAL A 116 3.61 11.64 -4.00
CA VAL A 116 3.43 11.37 -5.44
C VAL A 116 2.95 9.93 -5.68
N SER A 117 3.53 8.96 -4.98
CA SER A 117 3.11 7.56 -5.08
C SER A 117 1.66 7.39 -4.63
N HIS A 118 1.25 8.09 -3.57
CA HIS A 118 -0.12 8.03 -3.04
C HIS A 118 -1.14 8.62 -4.03
N ILE A 119 -0.80 9.73 -4.68
CA ILE A 119 -1.58 10.33 -5.77
C ILE A 119 -1.73 9.35 -6.94
N LEU A 120 -0.63 8.74 -7.39
CA LEU A 120 -0.65 7.78 -8.50
C LEU A 120 -1.53 6.56 -8.19
N GLY A 121 -1.42 6.03 -6.97
CA GLY A 121 -2.29 4.94 -6.50
C GLY A 121 -3.76 5.35 -6.50
N THR A 122 -4.06 6.53 -5.94
CA THR A 122 -5.43 7.08 -5.89
C THR A 122 -6.04 7.19 -7.29
N ILE A 123 -5.31 7.75 -8.27
CA ILE A 123 -5.81 7.93 -9.63
C ILE A 123 -6.08 6.57 -10.29
N LYS A 124 -5.18 5.59 -10.14
CA LYS A 124 -5.34 4.27 -10.75
C LYS A 124 -6.51 3.50 -10.15
N TRP A 125 -6.62 3.47 -8.82
CA TRP A 125 -7.74 2.82 -8.15
C TRP A 125 -9.08 3.51 -8.44
N ALA A 126 -9.09 4.84 -8.58
CA ALA A 126 -10.27 5.59 -9.01
C ALA A 126 -10.71 5.31 -10.46
N LYS A 127 -9.82 4.76 -11.30
CA LYS A 127 -10.15 4.27 -12.65
C LYS A 127 -10.51 2.78 -12.67
N GLY A 128 -10.45 2.09 -11.53
CA GLY A 128 -10.63 0.64 -11.44
C GLY A 128 -9.39 -0.17 -11.86
N GLU A 129 -8.27 0.49 -12.15
CA GLU A 129 -7.00 -0.18 -12.44
C GLU A 129 -6.37 -0.70 -11.16
N ASP A 130 -5.69 -1.86 -11.22
CA ASP A 130 -4.92 -2.33 -10.07
C ASP A 130 -3.57 -1.63 -9.98
N PHE A 131 -3.16 -1.33 -8.76
CA PHE A 131 -1.89 -0.70 -8.44
C PHE A 131 -1.29 -1.35 -7.20
N SER A 132 0.02 -1.50 -7.20
CA SER A 132 0.79 -2.02 -6.08
C SER A 132 2.03 -1.18 -5.88
N TYR A 133 2.25 -0.74 -4.64
CA TYR A 133 3.43 0.03 -4.28
C TYR A 133 4.65 -0.89 -4.26
N LYS A 134 5.62 -0.63 -5.16
CA LYS A 134 6.84 -1.45 -5.25
C LYS A 134 7.77 -1.34 -4.03
N PHE A 135 7.61 -0.29 -3.22
CA PHE A 135 8.52 0.03 -2.11
C PHE A 135 7.88 -0.17 -0.71
N SER A 136 6.62 -0.61 -0.64
CA SER A 136 5.94 -0.83 0.63
C SER A 136 6.28 -2.20 1.21
N VAL A 137 6.60 -2.24 2.50
CA VAL A 137 6.73 -3.50 3.23
C VAL A 137 5.34 -3.99 3.63
N ASN A 138 5.07 -5.28 3.46
CA ASN A 138 3.78 -5.89 3.76
C ASN A 138 3.63 -6.21 5.25
N PHE A 139 3.41 -5.18 6.07
CA PHE A 139 3.15 -5.34 7.51
C PHE A 139 1.75 -5.89 7.78
N PHE A 140 0.76 -5.38 7.06
CA PHE A 140 -0.65 -5.74 7.17
C PHE A 140 -1.06 -6.60 5.96
N LYS A 141 -1.76 -7.70 6.22
CA LYS A 141 -2.29 -8.61 5.18
C LYS A 141 -3.81 -8.54 5.13
N SER A 142 -4.39 -8.87 3.97
CA SER A 142 -5.84 -8.85 3.76
C SER A 142 -6.58 -10.09 4.28
N TYR A 143 -5.88 -11.21 4.55
CA TYR A 143 -6.47 -12.51 4.96
C TYR A 143 -6.77 -12.58 6.49
N GLU A 144 -7.83 -13.19 7.02
CA GLU A 144 -9.08 -13.82 6.51
C GLU A 144 -10.30 -12.90 6.71
#